data_AF-A0A3G8JSI8-F1
#
_entry.id   AF-A0A3G8JSI8-F1
#
_cell.length_a   1.000
_cell.length_b   1.000
_cell.length_c   1.000
_cell.angle_alpha   90.00
_cell.angle_beta   90.00
_cell.angle_gamma   90.00
#
_symmetry.space_group_name_H-M   'P 1'
#
loop_
_entity.id
_entity.type
_entity.pdbx_description
1 polymer ?
#
loop_
_entity_poly.entity_id
_entity_poly.type
_entity_poly.pdbx_seq_one_letter_code
_entity_poly.pdbx_strand_id
1 'polypeptide(L)'
;MTGRARTAGKQATAGRRIKGLDASERAQQRRELILDAALDLFAREGYANASIEAICQLAYVGNKAFYEHFSTKEACYLELLQRNTHTIFAGVYATMEESSGSEADVTHRLLESFVDALAGDPRVGAVTFGQSGGISPTVERQRRANRRQAAELVRAVWSRFDEAATEAPAEHMAIAVTGGLFDLIADALDRADGALAPAHARDWSTT
;
A
#
# COMPACT_ATOMS: atom_id res chain seq x y z
N MET A 1 16.67 35.17 59.59
CA MET A 1 15.75 34.25 58.89
C MET A 1 15.05 35.01 57.76
N THR A 2 15.28 34.55 56.52
CA THR A 2 14.34 34.47 55.37
C THR A 2 13.66 35.78 54.90
N GLY A 3 13.95 36.33 53.72
CA GLY A 3 13.65 35.88 52.34
C GLY A 3 13.40 37.15 51.50
N ARG A 4 13.49 37.25 50.17
CA ARG A 4 13.29 36.32 49.07
C ARG A 4 13.86 36.99 47.80
N ALA A 5 14.76 36.32 47.10
CA ALA A 5 15.26 36.72 45.79
C ALA A 5 14.14 36.60 44.73
N ARG A 6 14.10 37.51 43.75
CA ARG A 6 13.19 37.48 42.61
C ARG A 6 14.00 37.23 41.32
N THR A 7 14.06 35.95 40.96
CA THR A 7 14.03 35.35 39.60
C THR A 7 14.54 36.17 38.42
N ALA A 8 15.74 35.81 37.94
CA ALA A 8 16.11 35.92 36.53
C ALA A 8 15.57 34.69 35.78
N GLY A 9 14.71 34.92 34.78
CA GLY A 9 14.13 33.87 33.93
C GLY A 9 15.20 33.23 33.06
N LYS A 10 15.39 31.92 33.27
CA LYS A 10 16.23 31.03 32.46
C LYS A 10 15.59 30.90 31.07
N GLN A 11 16.24 31.44 30.03
CA GLN A 11 15.93 31.06 28.65
C GLN A 11 16.18 29.56 28.50
N ALA A 12 15.15 28.82 28.08
CA ALA A 12 15.23 27.40 27.80
C ALA A 12 16.08 27.19 26.55
N THR A 13 17.24 26.59 26.74
CA THR A 13 18.14 26.10 25.68
C THR A 13 17.46 25.05 24.81
N ALA A 14 17.36 25.31 23.51
CA ALA A 14 17.04 24.31 22.50
C ALA A 14 18.02 23.14 22.61
N GLY A 15 17.49 21.96 22.93
CA GLY A 15 18.25 20.78 23.29
C GLY A 15 19.07 20.20 22.14
N ARG A 16 20.28 19.75 22.47
CA ARG A 16 21.24 19.05 21.61
C ARG A 16 20.61 17.79 20.99
N ARG A 17 20.22 17.83 19.70
CA ARG A 17 19.78 16.65 18.93
C ARG A 17 20.91 15.60 18.91
N ILE A 18 20.58 14.34 19.20
CA ILE A 18 21.53 13.24 19.28
C ILE A 18 21.90 12.80 17.85
N LYS A 19 23.18 12.85 17.49
CA LYS A 19 23.71 12.52 16.14
C LYS A 19 23.22 11.17 15.56
N GLY A 20 22.84 10.22 16.41
CA GLY A 20 22.26 8.93 16.00
C GLY A 20 20.81 9.00 15.52
N LEU A 21 19.98 9.87 16.11
CA LEU A 21 18.60 10.08 15.64
C LEU A 21 18.60 10.68 14.23
N ASP A 22 19.46 11.66 14.01
CA ASP A 22 19.63 12.35 12.72
C ASP A 22 20.16 11.41 11.60
N ALA A 23 21.00 10.42 11.94
CA ALA A 23 21.41 9.38 11.00
C ALA A 23 20.27 8.40 10.64
N SER A 24 19.48 7.99 11.64
CA SER A 24 18.31 7.13 11.44
C SER A 24 17.22 7.84 10.62
N GLU A 25 16.95 9.12 10.93
CA GLU A 25 16.00 9.96 10.20
C GLU A 25 16.38 10.06 8.72
N ARG A 26 17.66 10.31 8.41
CA ARG A 26 18.16 10.33 7.02
C ARG A 26 18.10 8.98 6.31
N ALA A 27 18.29 7.88 7.04
CA ALA A 27 18.19 6.55 6.47
C ALA A 27 16.74 6.23 6.13
N GLN A 28 15.80 6.56 7.03
CA GLN A 28 14.38 6.40 6.78
C GLN A 28 13.89 7.27 5.63
N GLN A 29 14.30 8.54 5.57
CA GLN A 29 13.96 9.43 4.46
C GLN A 29 14.44 8.87 3.11
N ARG A 30 15.66 8.33 3.05
CA ARG A 30 16.19 7.69 1.84
C ARG A 30 15.40 6.45 1.44
N ARG A 31 15.03 5.62 2.40
CA ARG A 31 14.17 4.46 2.17
C ARG A 31 12.84 4.87 1.55
N GLU A 32 12.18 5.90 2.08
CA GLU A 32 10.91 6.39 1.51
C GLU A 32 11.09 6.95 0.10
N LEU A 33 12.15 7.71 -0.17
CA LEU A 33 12.46 8.19 -1.53
C LEU A 33 12.61 7.04 -2.53
N ILE A 34 13.27 5.94 -2.12
CA ILE A 34 13.43 4.74 -2.95
C ILE A 34 12.07 4.08 -3.19
N LEU A 35 11.25 3.91 -2.16
CA LEU A 35 9.93 3.29 -2.28
C LEU A 35 8.98 4.10 -3.16
N ASP A 36 9.02 5.43 -3.08
CA ASP A 36 8.18 6.32 -3.89
C ASP A 36 8.61 6.33 -5.36
N ALA A 37 9.92 6.33 -5.62
CA ALA A 37 10.45 6.16 -6.98
C ALA A 37 10.12 4.78 -7.55
N ALA A 38 10.20 3.73 -6.74
CA ALA A 38 9.83 2.38 -7.13
C ALA A 38 8.34 2.27 -7.44
N LEU A 39 7.47 2.87 -6.62
CA LEU A 39 6.03 2.94 -6.87
C LEU A 39 5.72 3.60 -8.22
N ASP A 40 6.37 4.72 -8.52
CA ASP A 40 6.18 5.43 -9.79
C ASP A 40 6.61 4.60 -10.99
N LEU A 41 7.82 4.01 -10.95
CA LEU A 41 8.33 3.18 -12.04
C LEU A 41 7.53 1.90 -12.23
N PHE A 42 7.18 1.20 -11.15
CA PHE A 42 6.39 -0.03 -11.24
C PHE A 42 4.99 0.23 -11.77
N ALA A 43 4.37 1.37 -11.41
CA ALA A 43 3.06 1.73 -11.94
C ALA A 43 3.11 2.10 -13.43
N ARG A 44 4.17 2.78 -13.90
CA ARG A 44 4.28 3.23 -15.29
C ARG A 44 4.76 2.16 -16.27
N GLU A 45 5.77 1.40 -15.87
CA GLU A 45 6.52 0.52 -16.77
C GLU A 45 6.32 -0.97 -16.44
N GLY A 46 5.70 -1.26 -15.30
CA GLY A 46 5.59 -2.60 -14.74
C GLY A 46 6.87 -3.06 -14.04
N TYR A 47 6.74 -4.12 -13.23
CA TYR A 47 7.86 -4.64 -12.46
C TYR A 47 9.01 -5.16 -13.34
N ALA A 48 8.68 -5.80 -14.47
CA ALA A 48 9.68 -6.44 -15.33
C ALA A 48 10.65 -5.43 -15.96
N ASN A 49 10.13 -4.29 -16.42
CA ASN A 49 10.90 -3.28 -17.15
C ASN A 49 11.65 -2.31 -16.24
N ALA A 50 11.19 -2.09 -15.01
CA ALA A 50 11.88 -1.23 -14.06
C ALA A 50 13.25 -1.80 -13.65
N SER A 51 14.28 -0.94 -13.55
CA SER A 51 15.62 -1.31 -13.08
C SER A 51 15.97 -0.64 -11.74
N ILE A 52 16.92 -1.21 -11.00
CA ILE A 52 17.40 -0.60 -9.75
C ILE A 52 18.06 0.76 -10.07
N GLU A 53 18.77 0.85 -11.19
CA GLU A 53 19.41 2.07 -11.66
C GLU A 53 18.38 3.18 -11.93
N ALA A 54 17.27 2.85 -12.60
CA ALA A 54 16.19 3.80 -12.86
C ALA A 54 15.53 4.27 -11.54
N ILE A 55 15.29 3.35 -10.60
CA ILE A 55 14.75 3.68 -9.27
C ILE A 55 15.70 4.64 -8.54
N CYS A 56 17.00 4.35 -8.52
CA CYS A 56 18.01 5.20 -7.90
C CYS A 56 18.08 6.58 -8.54
N GLN A 57 18.04 6.65 -9.88
CA GLN A 57 18.04 7.91 -10.61
C GLN A 57 16.81 8.76 -10.27
N LEU A 58 15.62 8.17 -10.26
CA LEU A 58 14.37 8.86 -9.94
C LEU A 58 14.32 9.31 -8.46
N ALA A 59 14.88 8.52 -7.54
CA ALA A 59 14.98 8.84 -6.12
C ALA A 59 16.11 9.83 -5.79
N TYR A 60 16.95 10.21 -6.77
CA TYR A 60 18.18 10.99 -6.56
C TYR A 60 19.13 10.38 -5.52
N VAL A 61 19.28 9.05 -5.53
CA VAL A 61 20.19 8.31 -4.65
C VAL A 61 21.21 7.51 -5.46
N GLY A 62 22.33 7.14 -4.84
CA GLY A 62 23.29 6.23 -5.47
C GLY A 62 22.91 4.75 -5.26
N ASN A 63 23.35 3.87 -6.15
CA ASN A 63 23.11 2.41 -6.04
C ASN A 63 23.52 1.83 -4.68
N LYS A 64 24.61 2.32 -4.07
CA LYS A 64 25.01 1.91 -2.72
C LYS A 64 23.89 2.15 -1.68
N ALA A 65 23.19 3.28 -1.77
CA ALA A 65 22.10 3.61 -0.85
C ALA A 65 20.89 2.68 -1.05
N PHE A 66 20.62 2.24 -2.28
CA PHE A 66 19.60 1.22 -2.51
C PHE A 66 19.93 -0.07 -1.77
N TYR A 67 21.15 -0.58 -1.96
CA TYR A 67 21.60 -1.83 -1.32
C TYR A 67 21.78 -1.74 0.20
N GLU A 68 21.82 -0.54 0.78
CA GLU A 68 21.75 -0.33 2.24
C GLU A 68 20.35 -0.64 2.81
N HIS A 69 19.30 -0.57 1.98
CA HIS A 69 17.91 -0.79 2.38
C HIS A 69 17.30 -2.07 1.78
N PHE A 70 17.66 -2.41 0.55
CA PHE A 70 17.03 -3.49 -0.22
C PHE A 70 18.09 -4.39 -0.85
N SER A 71 18.02 -5.68 -0.58
CA SER A 71 18.93 -6.66 -1.19
C SER A 71 18.66 -6.84 -2.69
N THR A 72 17.42 -6.67 -3.12
CA THR A 72 16.97 -6.87 -4.51
C THR A 72 15.82 -5.94 -4.88
N LYS A 73 15.54 -5.81 -6.19
CA LYS A 73 14.32 -5.16 -6.71
C LYS A 73 13.04 -5.83 -6.17
N GLU A 74 13.07 -7.15 -6.03
CA GLU A 74 11.96 -7.93 -5.46
C GLU A 74 11.71 -7.57 -3.99
N ALA A 75 12.78 -7.43 -3.18
CA ALA A 75 12.65 -7.03 -1.78
C ALA A 75 12.03 -5.64 -1.65
N CYS A 76 12.42 -4.69 -2.52
CA CYS A 76 11.81 -3.37 -2.59
C CYS A 76 10.32 -3.45 -2.97
N TYR A 77 9.96 -4.27 -3.97
CA TYR A 77 8.57 -4.47 -4.38
C TYR A 77 7.72 -5.10 -3.26
N LEU A 78 8.23 -6.12 -2.56
CA LEU A 78 7.53 -6.78 -1.45
C LEU A 78 7.25 -5.80 -0.31
N GLU A 79 8.23 -4.98 0.04
CA GLU A 79 8.06 -3.96 1.07
C GLU A 79 7.05 -2.88 0.66
N LEU A 80 7.09 -2.45 -0.61
CA LEU A 80 6.09 -1.53 -1.15
C LEU A 80 4.68 -2.13 -1.10
N LEU A 81 4.54 -3.42 -1.47
CA LEU A 81 3.26 -4.13 -1.39
C LEU A 81 2.74 -4.20 0.06
N GLN A 82 3.63 -4.45 1.03
CA GLN A 82 3.29 -4.44 2.44
C GLN A 82 2.88 -3.05 2.93
N ARG A 83 3.61 -1.99 2.55
CA ARG A 83 3.28 -0.59 2.87
C ARG A 83 1.88 -0.23 2.37
N ASN A 84 1.61 -0.48 1.10
CA ASN A 84 0.32 -0.20 0.47
C ASN A 84 -0.81 -0.98 1.15
N THR A 85 -0.60 -2.27 1.38
CA THR A 85 -1.58 -3.15 2.03
C THR A 85 -1.88 -2.67 3.45
N HIS A 86 -0.86 -2.29 4.21
CA HIS A 86 -1.02 -1.75 5.57
C HIS A 86 -1.86 -0.47 5.58
N THR A 87 -1.56 0.49 4.69
CA THR A 87 -2.33 1.73 4.58
C THR A 87 -3.80 1.47 4.24
N ILE A 88 -4.06 0.58 3.27
CA ILE A 88 -5.42 0.21 2.88
C ILE A 88 -6.16 -0.41 4.07
N PHE A 89 -5.58 -1.42 4.73
CA PHE A 89 -6.23 -2.07 5.86
C PHE A 89 -6.45 -1.12 7.03
N ALA A 90 -5.50 -0.23 7.34
CA ALA A 90 -5.65 0.73 8.42
C ALA A 90 -6.89 1.63 8.22
N GLY A 91 -7.12 2.12 6.99
CA GLY A 91 -8.31 2.91 6.68
C GLY A 91 -9.61 2.12 6.80
N VAL A 92 -9.63 0.90 6.27
CA VAL A 92 -10.81 0.02 6.33
C VAL A 92 -11.12 -0.39 7.78
N TYR A 93 -10.11 -0.71 8.59
CA TYR A 93 -10.31 -1.03 10.01
C TYR A 93 -10.84 0.16 10.81
N ALA A 94 -10.28 1.36 10.63
CA ALA A 94 -10.78 2.56 11.28
C ALA A 94 -12.26 2.82 10.92
N THR A 95 -12.59 2.71 9.63
CA THR A 95 -13.97 2.84 9.15
C THR A 95 -14.89 1.77 9.76
N MET A 96 -14.40 0.55 9.94
CA MET A 96 -15.15 -0.56 10.53
C MET A 96 -15.45 -0.33 12.01
N GLU A 97 -14.54 0.29 12.77
CA GLU A 97 -14.73 0.62 14.19
C GLU A 97 -15.77 1.73 14.39
N GLU A 98 -15.79 2.72 13.50
CA GLU A 98 -16.70 3.87 13.57
C GLU A 98 -18.08 3.58 12.95
N SER A 99 -18.18 2.53 12.13
CA SER A 99 -19.40 2.18 11.41
C SER A 99 -20.45 1.51 12.28
N SER A 100 -21.70 1.98 12.15
CA SER A 100 -22.89 1.40 12.79
C SER A 100 -24.10 1.44 11.84
N GLY A 101 -25.10 0.58 12.05
CA GLY A 101 -26.28 0.48 11.19
C GLY A 101 -26.49 -0.92 10.65
N SER A 102 -27.18 -1.03 9.52
CA SER A 102 -27.41 -2.33 8.87
C SER A 102 -26.13 -2.90 8.27
N GLU A 103 -26.14 -4.20 7.96
CA GLU A 103 -25.04 -4.86 7.24
C GLU A 103 -24.71 -4.13 5.93
N ALA A 104 -25.74 -3.70 5.19
CA ALA A 104 -25.59 -2.95 3.96
C ALA A 104 -24.89 -1.60 4.17
N ASP A 105 -25.25 -0.85 5.22
CA ASP A 105 -24.64 0.45 5.52
C ASP A 105 -23.16 0.30 5.89
N VAL A 106 -22.83 -0.70 6.72
CA VAL A 106 -21.43 -0.99 7.09
C VAL A 106 -20.64 -1.43 5.87
N THR A 107 -21.17 -2.36 5.08
CA THR A 107 -20.52 -2.84 3.85
C THR A 107 -20.25 -1.71 2.86
N HIS A 108 -21.23 -0.82 2.64
CA HIS A 108 -21.07 0.32 1.76
C HIS A 108 -19.93 1.23 2.19
N ARG A 109 -19.89 1.63 3.47
CA ARG A 109 -18.82 2.50 3.99
C ARG A 109 -17.44 1.86 3.92
N LEU A 110 -17.33 0.56 4.13
CA LEU A 110 -16.07 -0.16 4.00
C LEU A 110 -15.59 -0.22 2.54
N LEU A 111 -16.51 -0.44 1.60
CA LEU A 111 -16.20 -0.38 0.17
C LEU A 111 -15.79 1.04 -0.26
N GLU A 112 -16.48 2.09 0.22
CA GLU A 112 -16.10 3.48 -0.01
C GLU A 112 -14.69 3.77 0.52
N SER A 113 -14.40 3.40 1.77
CA SER A 113 -13.06 3.58 2.37
C SER A 113 -11.98 2.84 1.58
N PHE A 114 -12.25 1.62 1.13
CA PHE A 114 -11.33 0.85 0.31
C PHE A 114 -11.09 1.51 -1.05
N VAL A 115 -12.16 1.96 -1.73
CA VAL A 115 -12.06 2.66 -3.02
C VAL A 115 -11.32 3.99 -2.87
N ASP A 116 -11.60 4.76 -1.83
CA ASP A 116 -10.92 6.03 -1.53
C ASP A 116 -9.42 5.82 -1.30
N ALA A 117 -9.03 4.73 -0.61
CA ALA A 117 -7.63 4.38 -0.42
C ALA A 117 -6.92 4.08 -1.76
N LEU A 118 -7.61 3.51 -2.74
CA LEU A 118 -7.07 3.27 -4.08
C LEU A 118 -7.11 4.51 -4.98
N ALA A 119 -8.13 5.35 -4.83
CA ALA A 119 -8.30 6.57 -5.60
C ALA A 119 -7.33 7.69 -5.18
N GLY A 120 -6.89 7.69 -3.91
CA GLY A 120 -5.93 8.66 -3.39
C GLY A 120 -4.58 8.64 -4.11
N ASP A 121 -4.17 7.48 -4.65
CA ASP A 121 -3.03 7.34 -5.56
C ASP A 121 -3.25 6.15 -6.51
N PRO A 122 -3.58 6.38 -7.80
CA PRO A 122 -3.82 5.32 -8.78
C PRO A 122 -2.65 4.33 -8.93
N ARG A 123 -1.43 4.77 -8.62
CA ARG A 123 -0.22 3.91 -8.66
C ARG A 123 -0.29 2.79 -7.63
N VAL A 124 -0.95 3.02 -6.49
CA VAL A 124 -1.17 2.01 -5.45
C VAL A 124 -2.03 0.88 -6.01
N GLY A 125 -3.11 1.21 -6.72
CA GLY A 125 -3.95 0.24 -7.40
C GLY A 125 -3.19 -0.56 -8.46
N ALA A 126 -2.46 0.13 -9.35
CA ALA A 126 -1.68 -0.48 -10.41
C ALA A 126 -0.62 -1.47 -9.88
N VAL A 127 0.14 -1.09 -8.85
CA VAL A 127 1.19 -1.94 -8.27
C VAL A 127 0.61 -3.10 -7.47
N THR A 128 -0.48 -2.88 -6.73
CA THR A 128 -1.07 -3.89 -5.85
C THR A 128 -1.89 -4.93 -6.61
N PHE A 129 -2.63 -4.50 -7.64
CA PHE A 129 -3.60 -5.33 -8.37
C PHE A 129 -3.21 -5.57 -9.83
N GLY A 130 -2.77 -4.53 -10.56
CA GLY A 130 -2.57 -4.57 -12.03
C GLY A 130 -1.42 -5.44 -12.54
N GLN A 131 -0.42 -5.78 -11.72
CA GLN A 131 0.63 -6.71 -12.12
C GLN A 131 0.16 -8.17 -11.98
N SER A 132 -0.80 -8.59 -12.80
CA SER A 132 -1.56 -9.85 -12.68
C SER A 132 -0.71 -11.08 -12.99
N GLY A 133 0.07 -11.54 -12.00
CA GLY A 133 0.74 -12.85 -11.97
C GLY A 133 2.12 -12.89 -12.64
N GLY A 134 3.10 -13.47 -11.95
CA GLY A 134 4.38 -13.87 -12.58
C GLY A 134 5.64 -13.12 -12.15
N ILE A 135 5.60 -12.24 -11.13
CA ILE A 135 6.84 -11.65 -10.59
C ILE A 135 7.72 -12.75 -9.97
N SER A 136 7.18 -13.45 -8.97
CA SER A 136 7.87 -14.57 -8.32
C SER A 136 6.91 -15.37 -7.44
N PRO A 137 7.29 -16.60 -7.03
CA PRO A 137 6.55 -17.35 -6.01
C PRO A 137 6.45 -16.62 -4.66
N THR A 138 7.42 -15.78 -4.31
CA THR A 138 7.41 -15.03 -3.03
C THR A 138 6.40 -13.91 -3.05
N VAL A 139 6.37 -13.12 -4.13
CA VAL A 139 5.35 -12.08 -4.32
C VAL A 139 3.96 -12.69 -4.37
N GLU A 140 3.79 -13.81 -5.07
CA GLU A 140 2.52 -14.51 -5.15
C GLU A 140 2.06 -15.03 -3.78
N ARG A 141 2.97 -15.51 -2.93
CA ARG A 141 2.64 -15.87 -1.53
C ARG A 141 2.17 -14.64 -0.73
N GLN A 142 2.81 -13.49 -0.88
CA GLN A 142 2.40 -12.26 -0.21
C GLN A 142 1.01 -11.81 -0.68
N ARG A 143 0.72 -11.84 -1.99
CA ARG A 143 -0.61 -11.50 -2.51
C ARG A 143 -1.70 -12.41 -1.98
N ARG A 144 -1.44 -13.72 -1.88
CA ARG A 144 -2.36 -14.67 -1.24
C ARG A 144 -2.55 -14.40 0.25
N ALA A 145 -1.51 -13.99 0.97
CA ALA A 145 -1.63 -13.58 2.37
C ALA A 145 -2.52 -12.32 2.50
N ASN A 146 -2.32 -11.31 1.66
CA ASN A 146 -3.16 -10.11 1.63
C ASN A 146 -4.63 -10.44 1.34
N ARG A 147 -4.89 -11.35 0.39
CA ARG A 147 -6.25 -11.84 0.09
C ARG A 147 -6.90 -12.54 1.29
N ARG A 148 -6.16 -13.38 2.01
CA ARG A 148 -6.68 -14.02 3.23
C ARG A 148 -7.01 -13.01 4.32
N GLN A 149 -6.14 -12.03 4.54
CA GLN A 149 -6.39 -10.96 5.50
C GLN A 149 -7.64 -10.14 5.13
N ALA A 150 -7.87 -9.87 3.84
CA ALA A 150 -9.10 -9.20 3.40
C ALA A 150 -10.34 -10.08 3.61
N ALA A 151 -10.25 -11.38 3.35
CA ALA A 151 -11.33 -12.32 3.65
C ALA A 151 -11.63 -12.41 5.16
N GLU A 152 -10.62 -12.34 6.02
CA GLU A 152 -10.80 -12.26 7.48
C GLU A 152 -11.56 -11.00 7.89
N LEU A 153 -11.28 -9.85 7.25
CA LEU A 153 -12.04 -8.62 7.47
C LEU A 153 -13.51 -8.78 7.06
N VAL A 154 -13.79 -9.37 5.89
CA VAL A 154 -15.16 -9.66 5.43
C VAL A 154 -15.88 -10.56 6.43
N ARG A 155 -15.23 -11.61 6.94
CA ARG A 155 -15.81 -12.47 7.99
C ARG A 155 -16.09 -11.73 9.28
N ALA A 156 -15.19 -10.82 9.69
CA ALA A 156 -15.37 -10.00 10.88
C ALA A 156 -16.55 -9.03 10.75
N VAL A 157 -16.89 -8.61 9.53
CA VAL A 157 -18.10 -7.82 9.26
C VAL A 157 -19.32 -8.72 9.35
N TRP A 158 -19.34 -9.85 8.64
CA TRP A 158 -20.49 -10.75 8.65
C TRP A 158 -20.82 -11.29 10.04
N SER A 159 -19.82 -11.59 10.87
CA SER A 159 -20.03 -12.09 12.24
C SER A 159 -20.69 -11.07 13.18
N ARG A 160 -20.75 -9.78 12.81
CA ARG A 160 -21.52 -8.76 13.55
C ARG A 160 -23.03 -8.88 13.33
N PHE A 161 -23.45 -9.54 12.25
CA PHE A 161 -24.84 -9.59 11.79
C PHE A 161 -25.40 -11.01 11.75
N ASP A 162 -24.54 -12.02 11.56
CA ASP A 162 -24.91 -13.44 11.53
C ASP A 162 -23.84 -14.30 12.22
N GLU A 163 -24.22 -15.02 13.29
CA GLU A 163 -23.32 -15.93 14.01
C GLU A 163 -22.86 -17.12 13.14
N ALA A 164 -23.68 -17.54 12.16
CA ALA A 164 -23.34 -18.61 11.23
C ALA A 164 -22.22 -18.20 10.24
N ALA A 165 -21.90 -16.91 10.14
CA ALA A 165 -20.78 -16.40 9.35
C ALA A 165 -19.38 -16.80 9.90
N THR A 166 -19.34 -17.52 11.02
CA THR A 166 -18.12 -18.09 11.59
C THR A 166 -17.77 -19.48 11.04
N GLU A 167 -18.68 -20.12 10.31
CA GLU A 167 -18.49 -21.48 9.80
C GLU A 167 -17.58 -21.57 8.55
N ALA A 168 -17.09 -22.77 8.23
CA ALA A 168 -16.22 -23.02 7.08
C ALA A 168 -16.80 -22.62 5.70
N PRO A 169 -18.12 -22.73 5.43
CA PRO A 169 -18.71 -22.19 4.21
C PRO A 169 -18.53 -20.67 4.10
N ALA A 170 -18.63 -19.93 5.22
CA ALA A 170 -18.44 -18.49 5.25
C ALA A 170 -16.98 -18.09 4.97
N GLU A 171 -16.01 -18.92 5.37
CA GLU A 171 -14.60 -18.68 4.99
C GLU A 171 -14.39 -18.76 3.47
N HIS A 172 -14.90 -19.80 2.83
CA HIS A 172 -14.78 -19.94 1.37
C HIS A 172 -15.53 -18.84 0.63
N MET A 173 -16.70 -18.44 1.13
CA MET A 173 -17.44 -17.31 0.57
C MET A 173 -16.69 -15.99 0.73
N ALA A 174 -16.08 -15.73 1.89
CA ALA A 174 -15.28 -14.51 2.09
C ALA A 174 -14.06 -14.46 1.15
N ILE A 175 -13.39 -15.61 0.95
CA ILE A 175 -12.30 -15.73 -0.03
C ILE A 175 -12.82 -15.48 -1.45
N ALA A 176 -13.98 -16.04 -1.81
CA ALA A 176 -14.58 -15.88 -3.14
C ALA A 176 -15.00 -14.43 -3.41
N VAL A 177 -15.66 -13.77 -2.46
CA VAL A 177 -16.06 -12.35 -2.53
C VAL A 177 -14.83 -11.46 -2.66
N THR A 178 -13.81 -11.68 -1.83
CA THR A 178 -12.55 -10.93 -1.90
C THR A 178 -11.85 -11.14 -3.25
N GLY A 179 -11.80 -12.38 -3.72
CA GLY A 179 -11.24 -12.72 -5.03
C GLY A 179 -11.95 -11.98 -6.16
N GLY A 180 -13.28 -12.06 -6.19
CA GLY A 180 -14.10 -11.37 -7.20
C GLY A 180 -13.91 -9.84 -7.18
N LEU A 181 -13.88 -9.22 -6.00
CA LEU A 181 -13.61 -7.78 -5.86
C LEU A 181 -12.23 -7.41 -6.42
N PHE A 182 -11.19 -8.19 -6.10
CA PHE A 182 -9.83 -7.90 -6.55
C PHE A 182 -9.69 -8.11 -8.07
N ASP A 183 -10.34 -9.12 -8.63
CA ASP A 183 -10.37 -9.36 -10.07
C ASP A 183 -11.10 -8.22 -10.80
N LEU A 184 -12.20 -7.69 -10.24
CA LEU A 184 -12.89 -6.51 -10.79
C LEU A 184 -11.99 -5.27 -10.79
N ILE A 185 -11.17 -5.07 -9.76
CA ILE A 185 -10.21 -3.96 -9.71
C ILE A 185 -9.12 -4.14 -10.75
N ALA A 186 -8.53 -5.34 -10.85
CA ALA A 186 -7.51 -5.62 -11.85
C ALA A 186 -8.04 -5.38 -13.27
N ASP A 187 -9.23 -5.90 -13.58
CA ASP A 187 -9.91 -5.70 -14.87
C ASP A 187 -10.27 -4.22 -15.14
N ALA A 188 -10.65 -3.45 -14.12
CA ALA A 188 -10.85 -2.02 -14.27
C ALA A 188 -9.56 -1.25 -14.58
N LEU A 189 -8.45 -1.62 -13.95
CA LEU A 189 -7.13 -1.03 -14.19
C LEU A 189 -6.62 -1.37 -15.60
N ASP A 190 -6.74 -2.63 -16.02
CA ASP A 190 -6.34 -3.08 -17.37
C ASP A 190 -7.11 -2.32 -18.46
N ARG A 191 -8.40 -2.05 -18.25
CA ARG A 191 -9.20 -1.21 -19.16
C ARG A 191 -8.75 0.25 -19.18
N ALA A 192 -8.39 0.81 -18.02
CA ALA A 192 -7.93 2.20 -17.93
C ALA A 192 -6.60 2.39 -18.68
N ASP A 193 -5.66 1.44 -18.53
CA ASP A 193 -4.39 1.44 -19.25
C ASP A 193 -4.59 1.25 -20.75
N GLY A 194 -5.47 0.32 -21.16
CA GLY A 194 -5.83 0.11 -22.56
C GLY A 194 -6.53 1.31 -23.21
N ALA A 195 -7.24 2.13 -22.44
CA ALA A 195 -7.88 3.36 -22.92
C ALA A 195 -6.89 4.54 -23.06
N LEU A 196 -5.79 4.53 -22.30
CA LEU A 196 -4.71 5.54 -22.34
C LEU A 196 -3.59 5.19 -23.33
N ALA A 197 -3.56 3.96 -23.87
CA ALA A 197 -2.65 3.57 -24.93
C ALA A 197 -2.87 4.45 -26.19
N PRO A 198 -1.82 5.09 -26.74
CA PRO A 198 -1.96 5.96 -27.90
C PRO A 198 -2.61 5.26 -29.09
N ALA A 199 -3.53 5.95 -29.78
CA ALA A 199 -4.29 5.44 -30.93
C ALA A 199 -3.43 4.94 -32.12
N HIS A 200 -2.12 5.18 -32.13
CA HIS A 200 -1.20 4.71 -33.16
C HIS A 200 -0.79 3.24 -33.04
N ALA A 201 -1.14 2.54 -31.95
CA ALA A 201 -0.92 1.10 -31.80
C ALA A 201 -2.03 0.24 -32.43
N ARG A 202 -3.10 0.86 -32.97
CA ARG A 202 -4.09 0.18 -33.82
C ARG A 202 -3.60 0.21 -35.26
N ASP A 203 -2.47 -0.43 -35.52
CA ASP A 203 -1.96 -0.55 -36.88
C ASP A 203 -2.77 -1.63 -37.62
N TRP A 204 -3.40 -1.21 -38.71
CA TRP A 204 -4.31 -1.98 -39.53
C TRP A 204 -3.55 -2.80 -40.58
N SER A 205 -2.80 -3.81 -40.13
CA SER A 205 -2.37 -4.92 -40.99
C SER A 205 -3.04 -6.20 -40.46
N THR A 206 -3.99 -6.85 -41.13
CA THR A 206 -4.23 -6.97 -42.56
C THR A 206 -5.61 -7.63 -42.77
N THR A 207 -6.27 -7.24 -43.86
CA THR A 207 -7.15 -7.98 -44.78
C THR A 207 -7.85 -9.26 -44.34
#